data_AF-J1IZ66-F1
#
_entry.id   AF-J1IZ66-F1
#
_cell.length_a   1.000
_cell.length_b   1.000
_cell.length_c   1.000
_cell.angle_alpha   90.00
_cell.angle_beta   90.00
_cell.angle_gamma   90.00
#
_symmetry.space_group_name_H-M   'P 1'
#
loop_
_entity.id
_entity.type
_entity.pdbx_description
1 polymer ?
#
loop_
_entity_poly.entity_id
_entity_poly.type
_entity_poly.pdbx_seq_one_letter_code
_entity_poly.pdbx_strand_id
1 'polypeptide(L)'
;MISSLQRLLIIAFLLLTLIYDIKNVHAEFFFYETLDEKYQRFKEKRIIVDNEIEFIEEKLDELNLLIKRIPSTKYYKVLHEQSKLLQKQNDLSEEHFRLTLKLNKLAEGKLNLIYRTYIAKEYEEGEYEEKFAKAKEYLKKTQLFNEWKMSEGVWNNDEIIKSYLIFIVSCRALGSLLHSDIAAVLRKEFDWKKKDFIWTKYAVSSIDIKLVKNIKELLITGPDNLKKELYNTIKNAVVRGDSSLRNIPMVCRTFEEVHNIVFPNKRKNIINSMLFYIREWFNKK
;
A
#
# COMPACT_ATOMS: atom_id res chain seq x y z
N MET A 1 -16.67 24.84 49.57
CA MET A 1 -15.38 25.25 48.96
C MET A 1 -14.43 24.07 49.03
N ILE A 2 -14.10 23.48 47.88
CA ILE A 2 -13.08 22.41 47.81
C ILE A 2 -11.71 23.09 48.03
N SER A 3 -10.96 22.66 49.04
CA SER A 3 -9.66 23.27 49.37
C SER A 3 -8.65 23.06 48.24
N SER A 4 -7.64 23.93 48.13
CA SER A 4 -6.61 23.84 47.08
C SER A 4 -5.91 22.47 47.06
N LEU A 5 -5.78 21.84 48.22
CA LEU A 5 -5.19 20.51 48.40
C LEU A 5 -6.03 19.41 47.74
N GLN A 6 -7.36 19.47 47.85
CA GLN A 6 -8.28 18.51 47.23
C GLN A 6 -8.27 18.62 45.71
N ARG A 7 -8.14 19.83 45.14
CA ARG A 7 -8.00 20.03 43.69
C ARG A 7 -6.69 19.44 43.16
N LEU A 8 -5.59 19.63 43.90
CA LEU A 8 -4.27 19.14 43.51
C LEU A 8 -4.20 17.61 43.57
N LEU A 9 -4.85 16.99 44.55
CA LEU A 9 -4.99 15.54 44.64
C LEU A 9 -5.82 14.95 43.50
N ILE A 10 -6.93 15.58 43.11
CA ILE A 10 -7.76 15.13 41.97
C ILE A 10 -6.96 15.22 40.65
N ILE A 11 -6.23 16.32 40.44
CA ILE A 11 -5.39 16.49 39.25
C ILE A 11 -4.25 15.45 39.24
N ALA A 12 -3.61 15.22 40.38
CA ALA A 12 -2.57 14.20 40.49
C ALA A 12 -3.11 12.79 40.22
N PHE A 13 -4.33 12.47 40.69
CA PHE A 13 -4.98 11.18 40.45
C PHE A 13 -5.35 10.98 38.99
N LEU A 14 -5.91 12.01 38.33
CA LEU A 14 -6.24 12.00 36.91
C LEU A 14 -4.99 11.88 36.02
N LEU A 15 -3.90 12.58 36.38
CA LEU A 15 -2.60 12.46 35.72
C LEU A 15 -1.98 11.09 35.95
N LEU A 16 -2.15 10.48 37.14
CA LEU A 16 -1.65 9.14 37.43
C LEU A 16 -2.32 8.08 36.57
N THR A 17 -3.64 8.15 36.35
CA THR A 17 -4.35 7.29 35.40
C THR A 17 -3.88 7.49 33.97
N LEU A 18 -3.62 8.74 33.55
CA LEU A 18 -3.08 9.05 32.22
C LEU A 18 -1.65 8.52 32.04
N ILE A 19 -0.81 8.65 33.06
CA ILE A 19 0.56 8.12 33.07
C ILE A 19 0.55 6.59 33.11
N TYR A 20 -0.39 5.96 33.82
CA TYR A 20 -0.55 4.50 33.86
C TYR A 20 -1.08 3.95 32.54
N ASP A 21 -2.02 4.64 31.88
CA ASP A 21 -2.50 4.26 30.55
C ASP A 21 -1.38 4.40 29.51
N ILE A 22 -0.59 5.47 29.55
CA ILE A 22 0.58 5.64 28.66
C ILE A 22 1.65 4.58 28.95
N LYS A 23 1.92 4.25 30.22
CA LYS A 23 2.87 3.18 30.59
C LYS A 23 2.36 1.79 30.24
N ASN A 24 1.06 1.50 30.36
CA ASN A 24 0.49 0.22 29.97
C ASN A 24 0.43 0.07 28.44
N VAL A 25 0.14 1.14 27.70
CA VAL A 25 0.24 1.16 26.23
C VAL A 25 1.69 0.97 25.76
N HIS A 26 2.67 1.52 26.49
CA HIS A 26 4.09 1.26 26.23
C HIS A 26 4.56 -0.13 26.71
N ALA A 27 4.02 -0.68 27.80
CA ALA A 27 4.36 -2.01 28.29
C ALA A 27 3.74 -3.13 27.42
N GLU A 28 2.55 -2.93 26.86
CA GLU A 28 1.99 -3.79 25.80
C GLU A 28 2.87 -3.75 24.54
N PHE A 29 3.55 -2.63 24.26
CA PHE A 29 4.53 -2.54 23.17
C PHE A 29 5.81 -3.35 23.41
N PHE A 30 6.16 -3.67 24.66
CA PHE A 30 7.37 -4.43 25.00
C PHE A 30 7.15 -5.94 25.09
N PHE A 31 5.91 -6.41 25.29
CA PHE A 31 5.57 -7.84 25.37
C PHE A 31 4.90 -8.41 24.11
N TYR A 32 4.52 -7.57 23.15
CA TYR A 32 3.96 -8.00 21.87
C TYR A 32 4.86 -7.59 20.71
N GLU A 33 5.16 -8.57 19.85
CA GLU A 33 5.81 -8.36 18.56
C GLU A 33 5.17 -7.17 17.82
N THR A 34 6.01 -6.23 17.41
CA THR A 34 5.57 -4.98 16.77
C THR A 34 4.87 -5.28 15.44
N LEU A 35 4.05 -4.34 14.97
CA LEU A 35 3.37 -4.49 13.67
C LEU A 35 4.38 -4.64 12.50
N ASP A 36 5.59 -4.09 12.66
CA ASP A 36 6.68 -4.27 11.71
C ASP A 36 7.29 -5.67 11.77
N GLU A 37 7.59 -6.17 12.96
CA GLU A 37 8.10 -7.53 13.17
C GLU A 37 7.10 -8.58 12.68
N LYS A 38 5.81 -8.44 13.02
CA LYS A 38 4.73 -9.31 12.53
C LYS A 38 4.68 -9.37 11.01
N TYR A 39 4.83 -8.22 10.36
CA TYR A 39 4.84 -8.11 8.91
C TYR A 39 6.04 -8.83 8.30
N GLN A 40 7.25 -8.62 8.84
CA GLN A 40 8.45 -9.30 8.34
C GLN A 40 8.38 -10.80 8.55
N ARG A 41 7.94 -11.27 9.71
CA ARG A 41 7.82 -12.71 9.99
C ARG A 41 6.85 -13.40 9.03
N PHE A 42 5.67 -12.83 8.79
CA PHE A 42 4.73 -13.45 7.84
C PHE A 42 5.24 -13.38 6.41
N LYS A 43 6.01 -12.35 6.05
CA LYS A 43 6.63 -12.21 4.74
C LYS A 43 7.70 -13.27 4.52
N GLU A 44 8.61 -13.45 5.47
CA GLU A 44 9.64 -14.49 5.45
C GLU A 44 9.02 -15.88 5.37
N LYS A 45 7.97 -16.12 6.17
CA LYS A 45 7.25 -17.38 6.11
C LYS A 45 6.60 -17.62 4.74
N ARG A 46 6.04 -16.59 4.11
CA ARG A 46 5.47 -16.72 2.76
C ARG A 46 6.54 -17.07 1.73
N ILE A 47 7.70 -16.42 1.78
CA ILE A 47 8.83 -16.73 0.87
C ILE A 47 9.26 -18.20 0.99
N ILE A 48 9.30 -18.74 2.21
CA ILE A 48 9.61 -20.16 2.42
C ILE A 48 8.56 -21.06 1.77
N VAL A 49 7.28 -20.73 1.93
CA VAL A 49 6.16 -21.47 1.31
C VAL A 49 6.23 -21.40 -0.22
N ASP A 50 6.50 -20.23 -0.79
CA ASP A 50 6.61 -20.03 -2.25
C ASP A 50 7.73 -20.89 -2.83
N ASN A 51 8.91 -20.88 -2.21
CA ASN A 51 10.06 -21.71 -2.62
C ASN A 51 9.74 -23.20 -2.52
N GLU A 52 8.96 -23.62 -1.51
CA GLU A 52 8.59 -25.02 -1.33
C GLU A 52 7.55 -25.48 -2.36
N ILE A 53 6.63 -24.60 -2.76
CA ILE A 53 5.71 -24.85 -3.88
C ILE A 53 6.50 -25.02 -5.19
N GLU A 54 7.42 -24.10 -5.50
CA GLU A 54 8.26 -24.15 -6.70
C GLU A 54 9.07 -25.46 -6.77
N PHE A 55 9.68 -25.86 -5.65
CA PHE A 55 10.39 -27.15 -5.55
C PHE A 55 9.47 -28.36 -5.80
N ILE A 56 8.23 -28.32 -5.31
CA ILE A 56 7.26 -29.41 -5.54
C ILE A 56 6.83 -29.44 -7.00
N GLU A 57 6.66 -28.30 -7.66
CA GLU A 57 6.35 -28.22 -9.09
C GLU A 57 7.45 -28.86 -9.94
N GLU A 58 8.71 -28.52 -9.67
CA GLU A 58 9.87 -29.15 -10.34
C GLU A 58 9.89 -30.67 -10.14
N LYS A 59 9.66 -31.14 -8.91
CA LYS A 59 9.56 -32.57 -8.57
C LYS A 59 8.43 -33.27 -9.32
N LEU A 60 7.26 -32.63 -9.43
CA LEU A 60 6.12 -33.19 -10.13
C LEU A 60 6.41 -33.32 -11.63
N ASP A 61 7.08 -32.34 -12.23
CA ASP A 61 7.53 -32.37 -13.63
C ASP A 61 8.52 -33.50 -13.88
N GLU A 62 9.51 -33.69 -13.00
CA GLU A 62 10.44 -34.82 -13.06
C GLU A 62 9.70 -36.17 -13.02
N LEU A 63 8.75 -36.33 -12.09
CA LEU A 63 7.96 -37.55 -11.95
C LEU A 63 7.08 -37.80 -13.19
N ASN A 64 6.48 -36.75 -13.76
CA ASN A 64 5.69 -36.84 -14.99
C ASN A 64 6.52 -37.30 -16.20
N LEU A 65 7.78 -36.88 -16.29
CA LEU A 65 8.72 -37.36 -17.30
C LEU A 65 9.11 -38.82 -17.07
N LEU A 66 9.32 -39.21 -15.81
CA LEU A 66 9.66 -40.58 -15.43
C LEU A 66 8.54 -41.56 -15.74
N ILE A 67 7.28 -41.21 -15.46
CA ILE A 67 6.10 -42.05 -15.71
C ILE A 67 6.05 -42.60 -17.15
N LYS A 68 6.53 -41.82 -18.13
CA LYS A 68 6.58 -42.24 -19.54
C LYS A 68 7.60 -43.36 -19.83
N ARG A 69 8.48 -43.70 -18.88
CA ARG A 69 9.68 -44.55 -19.09
C ARG A 69 9.84 -45.69 -18.09
N ILE A 70 8.95 -45.85 -17.11
CA ILE A 70 9.10 -46.86 -16.04
C ILE A 70 8.28 -48.13 -16.28
N PRO A 71 8.77 -49.31 -15.83
CA PRO A 71 8.02 -50.56 -15.83
C PRO A 71 6.77 -50.47 -14.93
N SER A 72 5.71 -51.20 -15.30
CA SER A 72 4.44 -51.28 -14.58
C SER A 72 4.59 -51.63 -13.08
N THR A 73 5.62 -52.36 -12.70
CA THR A 73 5.92 -52.76 -11.32
C THR A 73 6.37 -51.61 -10.40
N LYS A 74 6.89 -50.50 -10.96
CA LYS A 74 7.28 -49.30 -10.19
C LYS A 74 6.26 -48.16 -10.32
N TYR A 75 5.30 -48.30 -11.24
CA TYR A 75 4.30 -47.29 -11.57
C TYR A 75 3.48 -46.83 -10.35
N TYR A 76 2.99 -47.78 -9.54
CA TYR A 76 2.21 -47.46 -8.34
C TYR A 76 3.02 -46.67 -7.28
N LYS A 77 4.33 -46.89 -7.17
CA LYS A 77 5.18 -46.14 -6.24
C LYS A 77 5.31 -44.68 -6.68
N VAL A 78 5.47 -44.45 -7.98
CA VAL A 78 5.57 -43.11 -8.56
C VAL A 78 4.23 -42.37 -8.46
N LEU A 79 3.10 -43.03 -8.72
CA LEU A 79 1.77 -42.44 -8.50
C LEU A 79 1.52 -42.07 -7.04
N HIS A 80 1.94 -42.92 -6.09
CA HIS A 80 1.81 -42.63 -4.66
C HIS A 80 2.64 -41.41 -4.24
N GLU A 81 3.86 -41.29 -4.77
CA GLU A 81 4.72 -40.13 -4.53
C GLU A 81 4.13 -38.84 -5.13
N GLN A 82 3.61 -38.91 -6.36
CA GLN A 82 2.88 -37.79 -6.98
C GLN A 82 1.67 -37.36 -6.15
N SER A 83 0.85 -38.31 -5.70
CA SER A 83 -0.33 -38.02 -4.87
C SER A 83 0.05 -37.29 -3.58
N LYS A 84 1.13 -37.73 -2.91
CA LYS A 84 1.66 -37.05 -1.71
C LYS A 84 2.15 -35.63 -1.99
N LEU A 85 2.87 -35.44 -3.10
CA LEU A 85 3.38 -34.13 -3.49
C LEU A 85 2.25 -33.17 -3.86
N LEU A 86 1.22 -33.64 -4.58
CA LEU A 86 0.03 -32.85 -4.90
C LEU A 86 -0.74 -32.45 -3.65
N GLN A 87 -0.90 -33.36 -2.68
CA GLN A 87 -1.53 -33.03 -1.40
C GLN A 87 -0.73 -31.95 -0.65
N LYS A 88 0.59 -32.11 -0.57
CA LYS A 88 1.48 -31.11 0.05
C LYS A 88 1.42 -29.75 -0.67
N GLN A 89 1.37 -29.75 -1.99
CA GLN A 89 1.22 -28.52 -2.79
C GLN A 89 -0.10 -27.80 -2.47
N ASN A 90 -1.20 -28.55 -2.33
CA ASN A 90 -2.50 -27.99 -1.96
C ASN A 90 -2.45 -27.36 -0.55
N ASP A 91 -1.88 -28.06 0.43
CA ASP A 91 -1.74 -27.55 1.81
C ASP A 91 -0.89 -26.27 1.85
N LEU A 92 0.23 -26.24 1.10
CA LEU A 92 1.08 -25.06 0.99
C LEU A 92 0.39 -23.91 0.25
N SER A 93 -0.42 -24.20 -0.77
CA SER A 93 -1.21 -23.19 -1.49
C SER A 93 -2.25 -22.53 -0.59
N GLU A 94 -2.90 -23.31 0.28
CA GLU A 94 -3.81 -22.77 1.30
C GLU A 94 -3.06 -21.92 2.33
N GLU A 95 -1.88 -22.37 2.77
CA GLU A 95 -1.04 -21.58 3.68
C GLU A 95 -0.56 -20.27 3.03
N HIS A 96 -0.13 -20.30 1.77
CA HIS A 96 0.23 -19.14 0.99
C HIS A 96 -0.94 -18.13 0.96
N PHE A 97 -2.15 -18.59 0.63
CA PHE A 97 -3.34 -17.74 0.61
C PHE A 97 -3.59 -17.10 1.98
N ARG A 98 -3.54 -17.89 3.06
CA ARG A 98 -3.72 -17.40 4.44
C ARG A 98 -2.66 -16.38 4.85
N LEU A 99 -1.40 -16.59 4.49
CA LEU A 99 -0.31 -15.65 4.77
C LEU A 99 -0.49 -14.35 4.00
N THR A 100 -0.90 -14.43 2.74
CA THR A 100 -1.20 -13.26 1.90
C THR A 100 -2.34 -12.42 2.50
N LEU A 101 -3.43 -13.03 2.97
CA LEU A 101 -4.49 -12.30 3.67
C LEU A 101 -3.98 -11.57 4.92
N LYS A 102 -3.14 -12.23 5.74
CA LYS A 102 -2.55 -11.62 6.93
C LYS A 102 -1.63 -10.45 6.58
N LEU A 103 -0.79 -10.60 5.56
CA LEU A 103 0.11 -9.56 5.09
C LEU A 103 -0.65 -8.36 4.53
N ASN A 104 -1.73 -8.58 3.78
CA ASN A 104 -2.58 -7.51 3.27
C ASN A 104 -3.21 -6.70 4.40
N LYS A 105 -3.76 -7.37 5.42
CA LYS A 105 -4.34 -6.69 6.59
C LYS A 105 -3.30 -5.87 7.36
N LEU A 106 -2.09 -6.41 7.53
CA LEU A 106 -0.99 -5.67 8.18
C LEU A 106 -0.51 -4.50 7.33
N ALA A 107 -0.42 -4.67 6.00
CA ALA A 107 -0.07 -3.60 5.08
C ALA A 107 -1.09 -2.46 5.11
N GLU A 108 -2.38 -2.78 5.13
CA GLU A 108 -3.46 -1.82 5.28
C GLU A 108 -3.35 -1.04 6.61
N GLY A 109 -3.09 -1.74 7.71
CA GLY A 109 -2.83 -1.12 9.01
C GLY A 109 -1.63 -0.16 8.98
N LYS A 110 -0.52 -0.56 8.34
CA LYS A 110 0.66 0.30 8.15
C LYS A 110 0.34 1.52 7.30
N LEU A 111 -0.34 1.34 6.17
CA LEU A 111 -0.73 2.43 5.27
C LEU A 111 -1.61 3.45 6.00
N ASN A 112 -2.58 2.98 6.78
CA ASN A 112 -3.44 3.86 7.57
C ASN A 112 -2.65 4.66 8.62
N LEU A 113 -1.72 4.03 9.32
CA LEU A 113 -0.87 4.71 10.30
C LEU A 113 0.02 5.76 9.63
N ILE A 114 0.69 5.37 8.54
CA ILE A 114 1.52 6.24 7.72
C ILE A 114 0.72 7.46 7.23
N TYR A 115 -0.50 7.23 6.75
CA TYR A 115 -1.39 8.29 6.26
C TYR A 115 -1.80 9.26 7.36
N ARG A 116 -2.20 8.75 8.53
CA ARG A 116 -2.54 9.58 9.70
C ARG A 116 -1.36 10.41 10.17
N THR A 117 -0.17 9.82 10.21
CA THR A 117 1.06 10.55 10.55
C THR A 117 1.37 11.64 9.53
N TYR A 118 1.18 11.37 8.25
CA TYR A 118 1.35 12.37 7.18
C TYR A 118 0.39 13.55 7.35
N ILE A 119 -0.90 13.28 7.61
CA ILE A 119 -1.90 14.33 7.85
C ILE A 119 -1.49 15.17 9.06
N ALA A 120 -1.23 14.52 10.19
CA ALA A 120 -0.91 15.21 11.45
C ALA A 120 0.38 16.05 11.36
N LYS A 121 1.34 15.64 10.52
CA LYS A 121 2.62 16.33 10.36
C LYS A 121 2.54 17.50 9.37
N GLU A 122 1.82 17.32 8.27
CA GLU A 122 1.93 18.22 7.12
C GLU A 122 0.74 19.19 6.99
N TYR A 123 -0.38 18.95 7.67
CA TYR A 123 -1.60 19.76 7.56
C TYR A 123 -1.91 20.49 8.86
N GLU A 124 -2.51 21.68 8.72
CA GLU A 124 -3.17 22.35 9.83
C GLU A 124 -4.53 21.70 10.15
N GLU A 125 -5.01 21.91 11.38
CA GLU A 125 -6.35 21.47 11.78
C GLU A 125 -7.41 22.01 10.81
N GLY A 126 -8.23 21.11 10.24
CA GLY A 126 -9.28 21.45 9.27
C GLY A 126 -8.80 21.66 7.82
N GLU A 127 -7.51 21.88 7.57
CA GLU A 127 -6.98 22.07 6.21
C GLU A 127 -7.15 20.80 5.37
N TYR A 128 -6.86 19.65 5.97
CA TYR A 128 -6.97 18.36 5.30
C TYR A 128 -8.42 18.06 4.91
N GLU A 129 -9.38 18.25 5.82
CA GLU A 129 -10.80 18.00 5.59
C GLU A 129 -11.37 18.90 4.49
N GLU A 130 -10.99 20.18 4.49
CA GLU A 130 -11.38 21.14 3.44
C GLU A 130 -10.87 20.71 2.07
N LYS A 131 -9.58 20.37 1.98
CA LYS A 131 -8.95 19.91 0.73
C LYS A 131 -9.51 18.56 0.28
N PHE A 132 -9.79 17.67 1.22
CA PHE A 132 -10.41 16.37 0.96
C PHE A 132 -11.80 16.53 0.36
N ALA A 133 -12.64 17.42 0.92
CA ALA A 133 -13.95 17.72 0.37
C ALA A 133 -13.86 18.31 -1.05
N LYS A 134 -12.91 19.22 -1.29
CA LYS A 134 -12.65 19.78 -2.63
C LYS A 134 -12.23 18.70 -3.64
N ALA A 135 -11.35 17.78 -3.24
CA ALA A 135 -10.90 16.68 -4.08
C ALA A 135 -12.05 15.71 -4.40
N LYS A 136 -12.94 15.46 -3.43
CA LYS A 136 -14.15 14.65 -3.61
C LYS A 136 -15.11 15.25 -4.63
N GLU A 137 -15.36 16.54 -4.53
CA GLU A 137 -16.20 17.27 -5.50
C GLU A 137 -15.57 17.31 -6.90
N TYR A 138 -14.25 17.41 -6.98
CA TYR A 138 -13.55 17.28 -8.26
C TYR A 138 -13.73 15.87 -8.87
N LEU A 139 -13.47 14.81 -8.10
CA LEU A 139 -13.59 13.44 -8.58
C LEU A 139 -14.99 13.10 -9.08
N LYS A 140 -16.05 13.54 -8.39
CA LYS A 140 -17.45 13.38 -8.83
C LYS A 140 -17.74 13.97 -10.21
N LYS A 141 -16.97 14.98 -10.64
CA LYS A 141 -17.13 15.65 -11.94
C LYS A 141 -16.35 14.95 -13.06
N THR A 142 -15.46 14.02 -12.74
CA THR A 142 -14.63 13.35 -13.74
C THR A 142 -15.35 12.13 -14.34
N GLN A 143 -15.27 11.97 -15.67
CA GLN A 143 -15.84 10.84 -16.42
C GLN A 143 -15.28 9.48 -15.95
N LEU A 144 -14.08 9.46 -15.36
CA LEU A 144 -13.48 8.28 -14.75
C LEU A 144 -14.42 7.52 -13.81
N PHE A 145 -15.20 8.23 -12.99
CA PHE A 145 -16.14 7.59 -12.06
C PHE A 145 -17.38 7.02 -12.74
N ASN A 146 -17.79 7.62 -13.86
CA ASN A 146 -18.97 7.19 -14.61
C ASN A 146 -18.64 6.02 -15.56
N GLU A 147 -17.43 6.00 -16.14
CA GLU A 147 -17.02 5.00 -17.13
C GLU A 147 -16.40 3.75 -16.53
N TRP A 148 -15.70 3.83 -15.39
CA TRP A 148 -15.06 2.65 -14.81
C TRP A 148 -16.03 1.63 -14.23
N LYS A 149 -17.33 1.92 -14.11
CA LYS A 149 -18.26 1.09 -13.30
C LYS A 149 -17.53 0.56 -12.06
N MET A 150 -16.76 1.42 -11.38
CA MET A 150 -16.25 1.04 -10.06
C MET A 150 -17.52 0.90 -9.26
N SER A 151 -18.02 -0.33 -9.17
CA SER A 151 -19.18 -0.65 -8.39
C SER A 151 -18.91 -0.06 -7.03
N GLU A 152 -19.90 0.61 -6.44
CA GLU A 152 -19.78 1.23 -5.12
C GLU A 152 -19.25 0.25 -4.06
N GLY A 153 -19.22 -1.06 -4.35
CA GLY A 153 -18.61 -2.11 -3.52
C GLY A 153 -17.11 -2.38 -3.69
N VAL A 154 -16.39 -1.75 -4.65
CA VAL A 154 -14.94 -1.98 -4.80
C VAL A 154 -14.16 -0.89 -4.07
N TRP A 155 -14.27 0.39 -4.46
CA TRP A 155 -13.58 1.51 -3.79
C TRP A 155 -14.52 2.74 -3.77
N ASN A 156 -14.85 3.28 -2.58
CA ASN A 156 -15.64 4.51 -2.50
C ASN A 156 -14.77 5.77 -2.75
N ASN A 157 -15.38 6.92 -3.09
CA ASN A 157 -14.63 8.17 -3.36
C ASN A 157 -13.67 8.54 -2.22
N ASP A 158 -14.05 8.21 -0.98
CA ASP A 158 -13.24 8.53 0.19
C ASP A 158 -11.98 7.65 0.27
N GLU A 159 -12.08 6.37 -0.10
CA GLU A 159 -10.96 5.42 -0.20
C GLU A 159 -10.01 5.79 -1.33
N ILE A 160 -10.54 6.25 -2.47
CA ILE A 160 -9.72 6.71 -3.59
C ILE A 160 -8.85 7.90 -3.18
N ILE A 161 -9.45 8.89 -2.53
CA ILE A 161 -8.70 10.08 -2.07
C ILE A 161 -7.74 9.68 -0.94
N LYS A 162 -8.16 8.85 0.03
CA LYS A 162 -7.26 8.34 1.09
C LYS A 162 -6.05 7.60 0.52
N SER A 163 -6.22 6.96 -0.64
CA SER A 163 -5.16 6.21 -1.31
C SER A 163 -4.37 7.02 -2.34
N TYR A 164 -4.56 8.33 -2.45
CA TYR A 164 -3.92 9.13 -3.52
C TYR A 164 -2.39 9.01 -3.55
N LEU A 165 -1.74 8.84 -2.38
CA LEU A 165 -0.30 8.65 -2.31
C LEU A 165 0.16 7.34 -2.99
N ILE A 166 -0.66 6.28 -2.91
CA ILE A 166 -0.43 5.02 -3.63
C ILE A 166 -0.55 5.24 -5.14
N PHE A 167 -1.54 6.02 -5.58
CA PHE A 167 -1.71 6.38 -6.99
C PHE A 167 -0.52 7.18 -7.54
N ILE A 168 0.06 8.10 -6.76
CA ILE A 168 1.28 8.83 -7.14
C ILE A 168 2.43 7.85 -7.42
N VAL A 169 2.66 6.89 -6.52
CA VAL A 169 3.73 5.88 -6.68
C VAL A 169 3.44 4.96 -7.86
N SER A 170 2.19 4.57 -8.06
CA SER A 170 1.75 3.70 -9.16
C SER A 170 1.88 4.38 -10.51
N CYS A 171 1.41 5.62 -10.66
CA CYS A 171 1.57 6.43 -11.87
C CYS A 171 3.05 6.67 -12.19
N ARG A 172 3.91 6.79 -11.18
CA ARG A 172 5.37 6.86 -11.41
C ARG A 172 5.93 5.55 -11.98
N ALA A 173 5.49 4.40 -11.45
CA ALA A 173 5.90 3.10 -11.95
C ALA A 173 5.42 2.88 -13.40
N LEU A 174 4.17 3.23 -13.69
CA LEU A 174 3.59 3.20 -15.04
C LEU A 174 4.34 4.12 -16.01
N GLY A 175 4.66 5.35 -15.59
CA GLY A 175 5.45 6.28 -16.40
C GLY A 175 6.85 5.74 -16.75
N SER A 176 7.43 4.87 -15.91
CA SER A 176 8.70 4.22 -16.20
C SER A 176 8.62 3.19 -17.33
N LEU A 177 7.43 2.65 -17.62
CA LEU A 177 7.19 1.74 -18.75
C LEU A 177 7.35 2.43 -20.11
N LEU A 178 7.28 3.76 -20.16
CA LEU A 178 7.62 4.53 -21.37
C LEU A 178 9.12 4.47 -21.73
N HIS A 179 9.94 3.82 -20.91
CA HIS A 179 11.35 3.56 -21.15
C HIS A 179 11.67 2.06 -21.31
N SER A 180 10.65 1.18 -21.41
CA SER A 180 10.84 -0.26 -21.60
C SER A 180 10.67 -0.70 -23.06
N ASP A 181 10.83 -2.00 -23.31
CA ASP A 181 10.65 -2.68 -24.60
C ASP A 181 9.23 -2.51 -25.18
N ILE A 182 8.20 -2.36 -24.34
CA ILE A 182 6.80 -2.16 -24.78
C ILE A 182 6.44 -0.69 -25.06
N ALA A 183 7.36 0.26 -24.86
CA ALA A 183 7.06 1.69 -24.89
C ALA A 183 6.56 2.19 -26.26
N ALA A 184 7.05 1.61 -27.36
CA ALA A 184 6.62 1.99 -28.71
C ALA A 184 5.13 1.67 -28.92
N VAL A 185 4.68 0.50 -28.44
CA VAL A 185 3.29 0.06 -28.52
C VAL A 185 2.40 0.92 -27.64
N LEU A 186 2.82 1.17 -26.38
CA LEU A 186 2.11 2.06 -25.45
C LEU A 186 1.86 3.46 -26.02
N ARG A 187 2.85 4.02 -26.73
CA ARG A 187 2.71 5.34 -27.38
C ARG A 187 1.81 5.29 -28.61
N LYS A 188 2.06 4.34 -29.51
CA LYS A 188 1.42 4.31 -30.83
C LYS A 188 -0.03 3.85 -30.75
N GLU A 189 -0.28 2.79 -29.98
CA GLU A 189 -1.59 2.15 -29.94
C GLU A 189 -2.46 2.72 -28.83
N PHE A 190 -1.89 3.09 -27.69
CA PHE A 190 -2.65 3.51 -26.50
C PHE A 190 -2.51 5.01 -26.16
N ASP A 191 -1.78 5.79 -26.97
CA ASP A 191 -1.57 7.24 -26.83
C ASP A 191 -0.95 7.67 -25.48
N TRP A 192 -0.13 6.83 -24.86
CA TRP A 192 0.56 7.21 -23.62
C TRP A 192 1.63 8.27 -23.90
N LYS A 193 1.53 9.43 -23.25
CA LYS A 193 2.51 10.52 -23.39
C LYS A 193 3.31 10.70 -22.11
N LYS A 194 4.57 11.09 -22.25
CA LYS A 194 5.46 11.37 -21.10
C LYS A 194 4.85 12.42 -20.15
N LYS A 195 4.16 13.42 -20.71
CA LYS A 195 3.50 14.48 -19.93
C LYS A 195 2.45 13.96 -18.96
N ASP A 196 1.79 12.83 -19.26
CA ASP A 196 0.72 12.27 -18.42
C ASP A 196 1.25 11.68 -17.10
N PHE A 197 2.56 11.45 -17.00
CA PHE A 197 3.21 10.81 -15.86
C PHE A 197 4.30 11.66 -15.21
N ILE A 198 4.81 12.69 -15.89
CA ILE A 198 6.00 13.43 -15.44
C ILE A 198 5.79 14.17 -14.12
N TRP A 199 4.55 14.59 -13.83
CA TRP A 199 4.16 15.27 -12.60
C TRP A 199 4.48 14.44 -11.35
N THR A 200 4.42 13.10 -11.46
CA THR A 200 4.73 12.17 -10.35
C THR A 200 6.18 12.30 -9.88
N LYS A 201 7.09 12.80 -10.72
CA LYS A 201 8.46 13.10 -10.32
C LYS A 201 8.48 14.20 -9.26
N TYR A 202 7.73 15.26 -9.51
CA TYR A 202 7.62 16.43 -8.64
C TYR A 202 6.79 16.12 -7.39
N ALA A 203 5.66 15.43 -7.54
CA ALA A 203 4.84 14.99 -6.42
C ALA A 203 5.62 14.13 -5.43
N VAL A 204 6.41 13.17 -5.92
CA VAL A 204 7.26 12.34 -5.04
C VAL A 204 8.34 13.16 -4.34
N SER A 205 8.90 14.18 -4.98
CA SER A 205 9.90 15.07 -4.34
C SER A 205 9.30 16.05 -3.33
N SER A 206 7.99 16.33 -3.43
CA SER A 206 7.29 17.26 -2.54
C SER A 206 6.70 16.56 -1.30
N ILE A 207 6.71 15.23 -1.28
CA ILE A 207 6.28 14.39 -0.14
C ILE A 207 7.53 13.97 0.66
N ASP A 208 7.37 13.73 1.97
CA ASP A 208 8.43 13.20 2.84
C ASP A 208 9.05 11.92 2.24
N ILE A 209 10.38 11.88 2.14
CA ILE A 209 11.09 10.77 1.48
C ILE A 209 10.92 9.44 2.22
N LYS A 210 10.81 9.46 3.56
CA LYS A 210 10.55 8.26 4.36
C LYS A 210 9.14 7.74 4.09
N LEU A 211 8.17 8.64 3.97
CA LEU A 211 6.79 8.29 3.61
C LEU A 211 6.73 7.62 2.22
N VAL A 212 7.38 8.21 1.22
CA VAL A 212 7.46 7.61 -0.13
C VAL A 212 8.14 6.25 -0.08
N LYS A 213 9.22 6.10 0.71
CA LYS A 213 9.92 4.83 0.87
C LYS A 213 9.01 3.77 1.49
N ASN A 214 8.31 4.09 2.58
CA ASN A 214 7.40 3.16 3.25
C ASN A 214 6.26 2.73 2.34
N ILE A 215 5.65 3.65 1.57
CA ILE A 215 4.61 3.30 0.60
C ILE A 215 5.17 2.39 -0.50
N LYS A 216 6.36 2.72 -1.03
CA LYS A 216 7.02 1.85 -2.02
C LYS A 216 7.31 0.48 -1.45
N GLU A 217 7.83 0.39 -0.23
CA GLU A 217 8.06 -0.88 0.44
C GLU A 217 6.76 -1.67 0.54
N LEU A 218 5.68 -1.08 1.05
CA LEU A 218 4.38 -1.76 1.18
C LEU A 218 3.79 -2.24 -0.14
N LEU A 219 4.04 -1.51 -1.23
CA LEU A 219 3.63 -1.94 -2.56
C LEU A 219 4.56 -3.01 -3.14
N ILE A 220 5.88 -2.92 -2.92
CA ILE A 220 6.90 -3.84 -3.46
C ILE A 220 6.97 -5.15 -2.67
N THR A 221 6.56 -5.19 -1.40
CA THR A 221 6.67 -6.37 -0.54
C THR A 221 5.46 -7.32 -0.57
N GLY A 222 4.58 -7.17 -1.57
CA GLY A 222 3.75 -8.28 -2.05
C GLY A 222 4.61 -9.49 -2.46
N PRO A 223 4.01 -10.67 -2.74
CA PRO A 223 4.76 -11.83 -3.24
C PRO A 223 5.49 -11.47 -4.53
N ASP A 224 4.90 -10.55 -5.29
CA ASP A 224 5.46 -9.97 -6.49
C ASP A 224 6.01 -8.56 -6.26
N ASN A 225 7.19 -8.31 -6.86
CA ASN A 225 7.71 -6.96 -7.01
C ASN A 225 6.69 -6.15 -7.84
N LEU A 226 5.97 -5.21 -7.21
CA LEU A 226 4.95 -4.36 -7.86
C LEU A 226 5.37 -3.88 -9.25
N LYS A 227 6.63 -3.47 -9.43
CA LYS A 227 7.12 -2.98 -10.72
C LYS A 227 7.15 -4.10 -11.77
N LYS A 228 7.55 -5.31 -11.38
CA LYS A 228 7.55 -6.51 -12.22
C LYS A 228 6.13 -6.96 -12.51
N GLU A 229 5.24 -6.94 -11.52
CA GLU A 229 3.84 -7.29 -11.66
C GLU A 229 3.09 -6.31 -12.58
N LEU A 230 3.21 -5.00 -12.33
CA LEU A 230 2.69 -3.96 -13.22
C LEU A 230 3.23 -4.13 -14.64
N TYR A 231 4.54 -4.35 -14.78
CA TYR A 231 5.14 -4.59 -16.09
C TYR A 231 4.53 -5.82 -16.79
N ASN A 232 4.44 -6.95 -16.10
CA ASN A 232 3.89 -8.20 -16.64
C ASN A 232 2.41 -8.05 -17.00
N THR A 233 1.62 -7.44 -16.12
CA THR A 233 0.20 -7.19 -16.35
C THR A 233 -0.01 -6.28 -17.56
N ILE A 234 0.73 -5.17 -17.65
CA ILE A 234 0.63 -4.26 -18.81
C ILE A 234 1.13 -4.94 -20.07
N LYS A 235 2.23 -5.71 -20.02
CA LYS A 235 2.74 -6.46 -21.17
C LYS A 235 1.72 -7.48 -21.66
N ASN A 236 1.10 -8.24 -20.75
CA ASN A 236 0.07 -9.21 -21.10
C ASN A 236 -1.18 -8.52 -21.68
N ALA A 237 -1.59 -7.38 -21.13
CA ALA A 237 -2.69 -6.58 -21.64
C ALA A 237 -2.40 -6.03 -23.05
N VAL A 238 -1.16 -5.58 -23.31
CA VAL A 238 -0.70 -5.17 -24.64
C VAL A 238 -0.78 -6.34 -25.63
N VAL A 239 -0.28 -7.53 -25.27
CA VAL A 239 -0.34 -8.72 -26.12
C VAL A 239 -1.78 -9.13 -26.44
N ARG A 240 -2.71 -8.93 -25.49
CA ARG A 240 -4.14 -9.22 -25.66
C ARG A 240 -4.92 -8.12 -26.37
N GLY A 241 -4.30 -6.96 -26.67
CA GLY A 241 -4.98 -5.82 -27.29
C GLY A 241 -6.02 -5.15 -26.39
N ASP A 242 -5.80 -5.15 -25.07
CA ASP A 242 -6.76 -4.61 -24.11
C ASP A 242 -6.90 -3.08 -24.23
N SER A 243 -8.05 -2.62 -24.72
CA SER A 243 -8.35 -1.21 -24.90
C SER A 243 -8.39 -0.40 -23.60
N SER A 244 -8.55 -1.05 -22.44
CA SER A 244 -8.58 -0.38 -21.13
C SER A 244 -7.27 0.37 -20.81
N LEU A 245 -6.17 -0.03 -21.44
CA LEU A 245 -4.87 0.65 -21.32
C LEU A 245 -4.92 2.11 -21.77
N ARG A 246 -5.87 2.51 -22.63
CA ARG A 246 -6.10 3.91 -23.03
C ARG A 246 -6.54 4.80 -21.87
N ASN A 247 -7.12 4.21 -20.82
CA ASN A 247 -7.64 4.94 -19.67
C ASN A 247 -6.56 5.31 -18.66
N ILE A 248 -5.42 4.58 -18.64
CA ILE A 248 -4.36 4.79 -17.65
C ILE A 248 -3.80 6.23 -17.65
N PRO A 249 -3.49 6.86 -18.80
CA PRO A 249 -3.08 8.26 -18.83
C PRO A 249 -4.13 9.21 -18.26
N MET A 250 -5.42 8.96 -18.55
CA MET A 250 -6.51 9.76 -17.99
C MET A 250 -6.58 9.64 -16.47
N VAL A 251 -6.48 8.41 -15.93
CA VAL A 251 -6.39 8.16 -14.48
C VAL A 251 -5.25 8.97 -13.87
N CYS A 252 -4.05 8.89 -14.43
CA CYS A 252 -2.89 9.59 -13.87
C CYS A 252 -3.02 11.12 -13.94
N ARG A 253 -3.63 11.70 -14.97
CA ARG A 253 -3.94 13.14 -15.01
C ARG A 253 -4.98 13.53 -13.96
N THR A 254 -5.98 12.70 -13.71
CA THR A 254 -6.95 12.99 -12.65
C THR A 254 -6.30 12.96 -11.27
N PHE A 255 -5.38 12.04 -11.01
CA PHE A 255 -4.63 12.04 -9.75
C PHE A 255 -3.59 13.15 -9.64
N GLU A 256 -3.13 13.73 -10.75
CA GLU A 256 -2.35 14.98 -10.72
C GLU A 256 -3.18 16.11 -10.12
N GLU A 257 -4.43 16.28 -10.58
CA GLU A 257 -5.34 17.29 -10.05
C GLU A 257 -5.75 17.01 -8.60
N VAL A 258 -6.06 15.76 -8.26
CA VAL A 258 -6.30 15.37 -6.86
C VAL A 258 -5.09 15.73 -6.01
N HIS A 259 -3.87 15.38 -6.44
CA HIS A 259 -2.64 15.74 -5.75
C HIS A 259 -2.53 17.24 -5.55
N ASN A 260 -2.75 18.05 -6.58
CA ASN A 260 -2.68 19.51 -6.50
C ASN A 260 -3.69 20.11 -5.50
N ILE A 261 -4.90 19.55 -5.43
CA ILE A 261 -5.94 19.98 -4.48
C ILE A 261 -5.52 19.63 -3.05
N VAL A 262 -5.12 18.37 -2.81
CA VAL A 262 -4.80 17.87 -1.47
C VAL A 262 -3.41 18.26 -0.99
N PHE A 263 -2.52 18.73 -1.86
CA PHE A 263 -1.15 19.06 -1.50
C PHE A 263 -1.10 20.11 -0.36
N PRO A 264 -0.40 19.86 0.76
CA PRO A 264 -0.43 20.74 1.93
C PRO A 264 0.20 22.10 1.64
N ASN A 265 -0.32 23.15 2.28
CA ASN A 265 0.26 24.49 2.18
C ASN A 265 1.48 24.64 3.10
N LYS A 266 2.57 23.94 2.76
CA LYS A 266 3.78 23.82 3.62
C LYS A 266 4.30 25.15 4.14
N ARG A 267 4.31 26.19 3.30
CA ARG A 267 4.81 27.52 3.70
C ARG A 267 3.93 28.15 4.78
N LYS A 268 2.61 28.09 4.61
CA LYS A 268 1.65 28.58 5.61
C LYS A 268 1.77 27.79 6.91
N ASN A 269 1.89 26.47 6.81
CA ASN A 269 1.93 25.57 7.97
C ASN A 269 3.20 25.74 8.80
N ILE A 270 4.35 25.98 8.15
CA ILE A 270 5.60 26.33 8.86
C ILE A 270 5.45 27.68 9.59
N ILE A 271 4.90 28.70 8.93
CA ILE A 271 4.72 30.04 9.53
C ILE A 271 3.78 29.97 10.74
N ASN A 272 2.64 29.29 10.62
CA ASN A 272 1.68 29.16 11.69
C ASN A 272 2.21 28.31 12.85
N SER A 273 2.97 27.25 12.56
CA SER A 273 3.68 26.47 13.60
C SER A 273 4.67 27.34 14.37
N MET A 274 5.47 28.16 13.66
CA MET A 274 6.38 29.12 14.30
C MET A 274 5.62 30.14 15.16
N LEU A 275 4.52 30.70 14.64
CA LEU A 275 3.69 31.66 15.37
C LEU A 275 3.04 31.05 16.62
N PHE A 276 2.62 29.78 16.55
CA PHE A 276 2.09 29.04 17.71
C PHE A 276 3.16 28.90 18.79
N TYR A 277 4.36 28.42 18.45
CA TYR A 277 5.44 28.29 19.43
C TYR A 277 5.87 29.64 20.01
N ILE A 278 5.91 30.70 19.21
CA ILE A 278 6.15 32.07 19.67
C ILE A 278 5.08 32.48 20.67
N ARG A 279 3.80 32.33 20.35
CA ARG A 279 2.68 32.67 21.26
C ARG A 279 2.71 31.86 22.55
N GLU A 280 2.94 30.56 22.49
CA GLU A 280 3.13 29.69 23.67
C GLU A 280 4.29 30.18 24.54
N TRP A 281 5.40 30.60 23.94
CA TRP A 281 6.55 31.11 24.69
C TRP A 281 6.25 32.43 25.39
N PHE A 282 5.47 33.32 24.77
CA PHE A 282 5.10 34.60 25.35
C PHE A 282 3.86 34.54 26.26
N ASN A 283 3.02 33.52 26.14
CA ASN A 283 1.82 33.32 26.96
C ASN A 283 2.06 32.42 28.19
N LYS A 284 3.29 31.93 28.43
CA LYS A 284 3.69 31.38 29.74
C LYS A 284 3.78 32.50 30.77
N LYS A 285 2.64 32.92 31.29
CA LYS A 285 2.48 33.64 32.57
C LYS A 285 1.68 32.79 33.53
#